data_AF-A0AAX3VAD0-F1
#
_entry.id   AF-A0AAX3VAD0-F1
#
_cell.length_a   1.000
_cell.length_b   1.000
_cell.length_c   1.000
_cell.angle_alpha   90.00
_cell.angle_beta   90.00
_cell.angle_gamma   90.00
#
_symmetry.space_group_name_H-M   'P 1'
#
loop_
_entity.id
_entity.type
_entity.pdbx_description
1 polymer ?
#
loop_
_entity_poly.entity_id
_entity_poly.type
_entity_poly.pdbx_seq_one_letter_code
_entity_poly.pdbx_strand_id
1 'polypeptide(L)'
;MSDQETAVLTATADEWNVAMCSNDAERIGDFMADDWVIVSESGVSTKAEFLGFVASGDLTHSAMDRVGRARVRFFGDVALFTTRIANTAHYDGRQYDAEE
;
A
#
# COMPACT_ATOMS: atom_id res chain seq x y z
N MET A 1 -5.09 20.27 12.61
CA MET A 1 -5.67 19.45 11.53
C MET A 1 -6.88 18.72 12.08
N SER A 2 -7.89 18.55 11.24
CA SER A 2 -9.27 18.23 11.58
C SER A 2 -9.59 16.73 11.46
N ASP A 3 -10.68 16.31 12.11
CA ASP A 3 -11.23 14.96 11.97
C ASP A 3 -11.59 14.62 10.51
N GLN A 4 -11.96 15.64 9.73
CA GLN A 4 -12.25 15.51 8.31
C GLN A 4 -11.01 15.10 7.49
N GLU A 5 -9.86 15.74 7.72
CA GLU A 5 -8.61 15.40 7.02
C GLU A 5 -8.17 13.97 7.36
N THR A 6 -8.35 13.55 8.61
CA THR A 6 -8.07 12.17 9.05
C THR A 6 -9.00 11.17 8.33
N ALA A 7 -10.28 11.50 8.19
CA ALA A 7 -11.25 10.65 7.49
C ALA A 7 -10.91 10.52 6.00
N VAL A 8 -10.54 11.63 5.34
CA VAL A 8 -10.12 11.62 3.93
C VAL A 8 -8.88 10.74 3.75
N LEU A 9 -7.84 10.92 4.57
CA LEU A 9 -6.62 10.11 4.47
C LEU A 9 -6.90 8.62 4.68
N THR A 10 -7.78 8.28 5.62
CA THR A 10 -8.17 6.89 5.87
C THR A 10 -8.91 6.30 4.67
N ALA A 11 -9.83 7.06 4.06
CA ALA A 11 -10.53 6.63 2.86
C ALA A 11 -9.57 6.43 1.67
N THR A 12 -8.61 7.34 1.47
CA THR A 12 -7.58 7.20 0.43
C THR A 12 -6.70 5.97 0.66
N ALA A 13 -6.33 5.67 1.91
CA ALA A 13 -5.58 4.45 2.23
C ALA A 13 -6.40 3.17 1.98
N ASP A 14 -7.71 3.20 2.23
CA ASP A 14 -8.60 2.07 1.91
C ASP A 14 -8.76 1.90 0.38
N GLU A 15 -8.80 2.99 -0.39
CA GLU A 15 -8.81 2.94 -1.86
C GLU A 15 -7.49 2.42 -2.46
N TRP A 16 -6.36 2.76 -1.84
CA TRP A 16 -5.06 2.17 -2.17
C TRP A 16 -5.08 0.65 -2.02
N ASN A 17 -5.64 0.12 -0.92
CA ASN A 17 -5.75 -1.33 -0.72
C ASN A 17 -6.58 -1.99 -1.83
N VAL A 18 -7.65 -1.35 -2.28
CA VAL A 18 -8.44 -1.82 -3.42
C VAL A 18 -7.64 -1.78 -4.72
N ALA A 19 -6.85 -0.72 -4.95
CA ALA A 19 -5.96 -0.64 -6.11
C ALA A 19 -4.91 -1.76 -6.10
N MET A 20 -4.30 -2.04 -4.95
CA MET A 20 -3.32 -3.12 -4.78
C MET A 20 -3.91 -4.49 -5.17
N CYS A 21 -5.14 -4.81 -4.71
CA CYS A 21 -5.83 -6.05 -5.09
C CYS A 21 -6.27 -6.10 -6.57
N SER A 22 -6.31 -4.96 -7.27
CA SER A 22 -6.62 -4.94 -8.70
C SER A 22 -5.46 -5.43 -9.58
N ASN A 23 -4.23 -5.45 -9.02
CA ASN A 23 -3.01 -5.84 -9.74
C ASN A 23 -2.77 -5.04 -11.02
N ASP A 24 -3.28 -3.80 -11.06
CA ASP A 24 -3.09 -2.85 -12.14
C ASP A 24 -2.00 -1.85 -11.74
N ALA A 25 -0.82 -2.00 -12.35
CA ALA A 25 0.35 -1.20 -12.01
C ALA A 25 0.16 0.30 -12.29
N GLU A 26 -0.64 0.67 -13.30
CA GLU A 26 -0.92 2.08 -13.60
C GLU A 26 -1.80 2.67 -12.50
N ARG A 27 -2.90 1.98 -12.18
CA ARG A 27 -3.83 2.41 -11.12
C ARG A 27 -3.16 2.49 -9.74
N ILE A 28 -2.27 1.55 -9.42
CA ILE A 28 -1.51 1.60 -8.17
C ILE A 28 -0.53 2.79 -8.18
N GLY A 29 0.12 3.03 -9.32
CA GLY A 29 1.08 4.11 -9.49
C GLY A 29 0.53 5.52 -9.26
N ASP A 30 -0.78 5.74 -9.45
CA ASP A 30 -1.46 7.02 -9.24
C ASP A 30 -1.43 7.52 -7.78
N PHE A 31 -1.22 6.61 -6.82
CA PHE A 31 -1.13 6.94 -5.40
C PHE A 31 0.29 7.23 -4.93
N MET A 32 1.30 7.00 -5.78
CA MET A 32 2.72 7.06 -5.40
C MET A 32 3.39 8.31 -5.97
N ALA A 33 4.13 9.04 -5.14
CA ALA A 33 5.08 10.04 -5.62
C ALA A 33 6.20 9.39 -6.46
N ASP A 34 6.88 10.17 -7.30
CA ASP A 34 7.94 9.65 -8.18
C ASP A 34 9.14 9.08 -7.41
N ASP A 35 9.41 9.62 -6.21
CA ASP A 35 10.48 9.21 -5.31
C ASP A 35 10.03 8.22 -4.23
N TRP A 36 8.84 7.63 -4.37
CA TRP A 36 8.30 6.67 -3.42
C TRP A 36 9.17 5.41 -3.30
N VAL A 37 9.28 4.92 -2.07
CA VAL A 37 9.98 3.68 -1.73
C VAL A 37 9.15 2.85 -0.73
N ILE A 38 9.34 1.53 -0.79
CA ILE A 38 8.81 0.57 0.20
C ILE A 38 9.96 -0.17 0.86
N VAL A 39 9.78 -0.47 2.15
CA VAL A 39 10.73 -1.25 2.94
C VAL A 39 10.07 -2.56 3.32
N SER A 40 10.73 -3.67 3.00
CA SER A 40 10.30 -5.03 3.36
C SER A 40 11.45 -5.78 4.03
N GLU A 41 11.25 -7.07 4.33
CA GLU A 41 12.31 -7.96 4.81
C GLU A 41 13.49 -8.10 3.85
N SER A 42 13.28 -7.89 2.54
CA SER A 42 14.31 -7.99 1.51
C SER A 42 15.07 -6.68 1.30
N GLY A 43 14.66 -5.59 1.95
CA GLY A 43 15.32 -4.28 1.89
C GLY A 43 14.41 -3.19 1.34
N VAL A 44 15.00 -2.23 0.63
CA VAL A 44 14.31 -1.06 0.08
C VAL A 44 14.12 -1.26 -1.43
N SER A 45 12.89 -1.03 -1.91
CA SER A 45 12.54 -1.03 -3.33
C SER A 45 11.92 0.30 -3.74
N THR A 46 12.20 0.74 -4.95
CA THR A 46 11.63 1.95 -5.57
C THR A 46 10.23 1.71 -6.17
N LYS A 47 9.50 2.79 -6.46
CA LYS A 47 8.25 2.76 -7.24
C LYS A 47 8.38 1.95 -8.52
N ALA A 48 9.42 2.18 -9.31
CA ALA A 48 9.62 1.54 -10.60
C ALA A 48 9.82 0.02 -10.47
N GLU A 49 10.61 -0.42 -9.49
CA GLU A 49 10.84 -1.84 -9.22
C GLU A 49 9.57 -2.54 -8.76
N PHE A 50 8.85 -1.94 -7.79
CA PHE A 50 7.61 -2.51 -7.27
C PHE A 50 6.53 -2.64 -8.36
N LEU A 51 6.28 -1.57 -9.13
CA LEU A 51 5.29 -1.59 -10.21
C LEU A 51 5.71 -2.52 -11.35
N GLY A 52 7.01 -2.70 -11.58
CA GLY A 52 7.54 -3.69 -12.53
C GLY A 52 7.14 -5.12 -12.17
N PHE A 53 7.25 -5.50 -10.90
CA PHE A 53 6.79 -6.82 -10.44
C PHE A 53 5.29 -7.01 -10.61
N VAL A 54 4.48 -5.99 -10.26
CA VAL A 54 3.03 -6.06 -10.46
C VAL A 54 2.68 -6.19 -11.95
N ALA A 55 3.28 -5.36 -12.81
CA ALA A 55 3.00 -5.36 -14.26
C ALA A 55 3.39 -6.69 -14.94
N SER A 56 4.46 -7.33 -14.46
CA SER A 56 4.87 -8.66 -14.96
C SER A 56 3.95 -9.80 -14.50
N GLY A 57 3.18 -9.59 -13.43
CA GLY A 57 2.43 -10.63 -12.75
C GLY A 57 3.27 -11.48 -11.79
N ASP A 58 4.57 -11.23 -11.67
CA ASP A 58 5.44 -11.90 -10.71
C ASP A 58 4.97 -11.66 -9.27
N LEU A 59 4.37 -10.50 -9.00
CA LEU A 59 3.73 -10.15 -7.74
C LEU A 59 2.25 -9.83 -7.98
N THR A 60 1.37 -10.52 -7.26
CA THR A 60 -0.05 -10.16 -7.19
C THR A 60 -0.57 -10.16 -5.76
N HIS A 61 -1.61 -9.37 -5.48
CA HIS A 61 -2.30 -9.32 -4.21
C HIS A 61 -3.75 -9.77 -4.39
N SER A 62 -4.22 -10.62 -3.49
CA SER A 62 -5.62 -11.06 -3.43
C SER A 62 -6.37 -10.50 -2.21
N ALA A 63 -5.66 -10.03 -1.19
CA ALA A 63 -6.25 -9.39 -0.01
C ALA A 63 -5.32 -8.30 0.55
N MET A 64 -5.90 -7.20 1.02
CA MET A 64 -5.23 -6.02 1.61
C MET A 64 -6.16 -5.38 2.65
N ASP A 65 -6.56 -6.13 3.68
CA ASP A 65 -7.59 -5.71 4.61
C ASP A 65 -7.03 -4.95 5.80
N ARG A 66 -7.51 -3.73 6.04
CA ARG A 66 -7.11 -2.96 7.22
C ARG A 66 -7.75 -3.49 8.50
N VAL A 67 -6.92 -3.82 9.48
CA VAL A 67 -7.35 -4.36 10.77
C VAL A 67 -7.41 -3.24 11.81
N GLY A 68 -8.62 -2.97 12.30
CA GLY A 68 -8.85 -1.99 13.36
C GLY A 68 -8.72 -0.54 12.88
N ARG A 69 -8.38 0.38 13.80
CA ARG A 69 -8.29 1.82 13.51
C ARG A 69 -6.88 2.20 13.11
N ALA A 70 -6.77 3.04 12.08
CA ALA A 70 -5.51 3.71 11.76
C ALA A 70 -5.17 4.78 12.79
N ARG A 71 -3.88 5.01 12.98
CA ARG A 71 -3.32 6.14 13.71
C ARG A 71 -2.78 7.15 12.71
N VAL A 72 -3.27 8.38 12.78
CA VAL A 72 -2.78 9.49 11.96
C VAL A 72 -2.06 10.51 12.82
N ARG A 73 -0.92 11.01 12.34
CA ARG A 73 -0.16 12.12 12.92
C ARG A 73 0.23 13.09 11.81
N PHE A 74 0.05 14.38 12.05
CA PHE A 74 0.31 15.40 11.05
C PHE A 74 1.55 16.23 11.39
N PHE A 75 2.32 16.56 10.36
CA PHE A 75 3.55 17.33 10.41
C PHE A 75 3.55 18.32 9.25
N GLY A 76 2.91 19.48 9.45
CA GLY A 76 2.71 20.46 8.38
C GLY A 76 1.77 19.92 7.31
N ASP A 77 2.27 19.82 6.09
CA ASP A 77 1.57 19.27 4.92
C ASP A 77 1.73 17.74 4.77
N VAL A 78 2.54 17.11 5.62
CA VAL A 78 2.75 15.66 5.62
C VAL A 78 1.93 14.99 6.72
N ALA A 79 1.35 13.82 6.42
CA ALA A 79 0.72 12.96 7.40
C ALA A 79 1.43 11.60 7.49
N LEU A 80 1.73 11.17 8.71
CA LEU A 80 2.11 9.79 9.00
C LEU A 80 0.84 8.99 9.30
N PHE A 81 0.54 8.04 8.42
CA PHE A 81 -0.51 7.05 8.58
C PHE A 81 0.11 5.72 9.00
N THR A 82 -0.37 5.15 10.10
CA THR A 82 0.07 3.82 10.57
C THR A 82 -1.16 2.97 10.84
N THR A 83 -1.18 1.77 10.27
CA THR A 83 -2.26 0.81 10.48
C THR A 83 -1.70 -0.61 10.45
N ARG A 84 -2.54 -1.58 10.79
CA ARG A 84 -2.25 -3.00 10.56
C ARG A 84 -3.01 -3.45 9.33
N ILE A 85 -2.35 -4.15 8.42
CA ILE A 85 -2.96 -4.77 7.24
C ILE A 85 -2.80 -6.28 7.35
N ALA A 86 -3.90 -7.03 7.16
CA ALA A 86 -3.83 -8.44 6.84
C ALA A 86 -3.80 -8.57 5.31
N ASN A 87 -2.71 -9.11 4.76
CA ASN A 87 -2.55 -9.24 3.31
C ASN A 87 -2.35 -10.70 2.88
N THR A 88 -2.71 -10.95 1.63
CA THR A 88 -2.36 -12.18 0.92
C THR A 88 -1.77 -11.80 -0.42
N ALA A 89 -0.49 -12.12 -0.61
CA ALA A 89 0.24 -11.90 -1.83
C ALA A 89 0.63 -13.24 -2.48
N HIS A 90 0.83 -13.22 -3.79
CA HIS A 90 1.36 -14.34 -4.55
C HIS A 90 2.61 -13.88 -5.28
N TYR A 91 3.72 -14.56 -5.01
CA TYR A 91 5.01 -14.27 -5.63
C TYR A 91 5.65 -15.57 -6.14
N ASP A 92 6.04 -15.60 -7.41
CA ASP A 92 6.60 -16.79 -8.07
C ASP A 92 5.72 -18.05 -7.88
N GLY A 93 4.40 -17.85 -8.02
CA GLY A 93 3.39 -18.91 -7.86
C GLY A 93 3.19 -19.43 -6.43
N ARG A 94 3.82 -18.81 -5.43
CA ARG A 94 3.65 -19.15 -4.01
C ARG A 94 2.79 -18.09 -3.31
N GLN A 95 1.86 -18.54 -2.48
CA GLN A 95 1.06 -17.67 -1.62
C GLN A 95 1.85 -17.32 -0.35
N TYR A 96 1.73 -16.07 0.07
CA TYR A 96 2.25 -15.52 1.31
C TYR A 96 1.11 -14.78 2.01
N ASP A 97 0.84 -15.15 3.26
CA ASP A 97 -0.07 -14.43 4.13
C ASP A 97 0.75 -13.70 5.19
N ALA A 98 0.55 -12.39 5.32
CA ALA A 98 1.26 -11.59 6.30
C ALA A 98 0.34 -10.63 7.06
N GLU A 99 0.84 -10.21 8.21
CA GLU A 99 0.29 -9.09 8.96
C GLU A 99 1.36 -8.01 9.04
N GLU A 100 1.09 -6.88 8.39
CA GLU A 100 1.98 -5.72 8.25
C GLU A 100 1.50 -4.53 9.08
#